data_AF-A0A4U0XBG3-F1
#
_entry.id   AF-A0A4U0XBG3-F1
#
_cell.length_a   1.000
_cell.length_b   1.000
_cell.length_c   1.000
_cell.angle_alpha   90.00
_cell.angle_beta   90.00
_cell.angle_gamma   90.00
#
_symmetry.space_group_name_H-M   'P 1'
#
loop_
_entity.id
_entity.type
_entity.pdbx_description
1 polymer ?
#
loop_
_entity_poly.entity_id
_entity_poly.type
_entity_poly.pdbx_seq_one_letter_code
_entity_poly.pdbx_strand_id
1 'polypeptide(L)'
;MADALKAEGNKLFAAKDFEGAAEKFSEAIDAEPANHVLYSNRSGAYASLKQFDKALEDANKTTEIKPDWAKGWGRKGAALHGVGDLVASVDAYEEALKLDPANAQAKSGLASVRKAIDAEAREDGLAGDPSGGLGNMFNDPQLYQKLAKNPKTAPFLADSAFMNKLANMRNNPQAMSTEMMSDPRFLQVMGVMLGVDMSMAETDDAEAAAARAMGGKDGDDEDMPMPDARSAPKKEEVKKEPEPEPEPEDEEAVAAKKAKEEADKEKAEGTALYKKRQFDEAIAHYTKAWELHKDMTYLTNRSAAQFEKGDYPSCVDDCKQAIEYGREVLADFKLIAKAFGRMGSAYEKMGDMANAVEYYQRSLTEHRTPDILNKLRAAEKAKTKAERDAYLDPEKAEEARELGNQKFKEADWPAAVEAYSEMIKRAPDDPRGYSNRAACLIKLLTFPSAVTD
;
A
#
# COMPACT_ATOMS: atom_id res chain seq x y z
N MET A 1 -12.84 -0.53 42.46
CA MET A 1 -13.71 -1.33 41.56
C MET A 1 -13.01 -1.59 40.23
N ALA A 2 -12.53 -0.54 39.54
CA ALA A 2 -11.78 -0.68 38.28
C ALA A 2 -10.52 -1.55 38.37
N ASP A 3 -9.74 -1.46 39.46
CA ASP A 3 -8.54 -2.29 39.64
C ASP A 3 -8.82 -3.81 39.69
N ALA A 4 -9.96 -4.21 40.28
CA ALA A 4 -10.36 -5.61 40.33
C ALA A 4 -10.77 -6.10 38.94
N LEU A 5 -11.55 -5.30 38.20
CA LEU A 5 -11.95 -5.58 36.82
C LEU A 5 -10.75 -5.65 35.87
N LYS A 6 -9.77 -4.75 36.03
CA LYS A 6 -8.49 -4.79 35.31
C LYS A 6 -7.72 -6.08 35.60
N ALA A 7 -7.66 -6.51 36.86
CA ALA A 7 -6.97 -7.74 37.23
C ALA A 7 -7.67 -8.98 36.65
N GLU A 8 -9.01 -8.99 36.63
CA GLU A 8 -9.81 -10.03 36.01
C GLU A 8 -9.62 -10.06 34.49
N GLY A 9 -9.68 -8.90 33.82
CA GLY A 9 -9.40 -8.78 32.40
C GLY A 9 -7.99 -9.27 32.03
N ASN A 10 -6.97 -8.95 32.84
CA ASN A 10 -5.61 -9.46 32.65
C ASN A 10 -5.54 -10.99 32.80
N LYS A 11 -6.32 -11.57 33.72
CA LYS A 11 -6.39 -13.03 33.92
C LYS A 11 -7.05 -13.72 32.73
N LEU A 12 -8.14 -13.16 32.20
CA LEU A 12 -8.82 -13.66 31.00
C LEU A 12 -7.91 -13.53 29.77
N PHE A 13 -7.20 -12.40 29.64
CA PHE A 13 -6.22 -12.18 28.59
C PHE A 13 -5.09 -13.24 28.63
N ALA A 14 -4.57 -13.55 29.83
CA ALA A 14 -3.58 -14.60 30.01
C ALA A 14 -4.13 -16.01 29.70
N ALA A 15 -5.43 -16.22 29.94
CA ALA A 15 -6.15 -17.44 29.54
C ALA A 15 -6.50 -17.50 28.04
N LYS A 16 -6.11 -16.48 27.25
CA LYS A 16 -6.47 -16.28 25.83
C LYS A 16 -7.97 -16.10 25.56
N ASP A 17 -8.75 -15.83 26.60
CA ASP A 17 -10.12 -15.36 26.46
C ASP A 17 -10.09 -13.85 26.22
N PHE A 18 -9.89 -13.47 24.96
CA PHE A 18 -9.73 -12.08 24.58
C PHE A 18 -11.06 -11.31 24.53
N GLU A 19 -12.17 -12.00 24.28
CA GLU A 19 -13.51 -11.39 24.33
C GLU A 19 -13.88 -11.03 25.77
N GLY A 20 -13.77 -12.00 26.70
CA GLY A 20 -14.01 -11.75 28.12
C GLY A 20 -13.04 -10.72 28.70
N ALA A 21 -11.78 -10.72 28.24
CA ALA A 21 -10.82 -9.67 28.63
C ALA A 21 -11.27 -8.28 28.16
N ALA A 22 -11.71 -8.14 26.92
CA ALA A 22 -12.18 -6.87 26.38
C ALA A 22 -13.44 -6.36 27.09
N GLU A 23 -14.37 -7.25 27.46
CA GLU A 23 -15.54 -6.92 28.27
C GLU A 23 -15.12 -6.38 29.65
N LYS A 24 -14.25 -7.09 30.36
CA LYS A 24 -13.78 -6.65 31.69
C LYS A 24 -12.98 -5.36 31.65
N PHE A 25 -12.18 -5.13 30.61
CA PHE A 25 -11.54 -3.83 30.44
C PHE A 25 -12.54 -2.72 30.11
N SER A 26 -13.64 -3.02 29.41
CA SER A 26 -14.71 -2.05 29.15
C SER A 26 -15.45 -1.66 30.43
N GLU A 27 -15.84 -2.64 31.25
CA GLU A 27 -16.41 -2.38 32.58
C GLU A 27 -15.45 -1.55 33.46
N ALA A 28 -14.14 -1.82 33.37
CA ALA A 28 -13.13 -1.06 34.10
C ALA A 28 -13.01 0.39 33.59
N ILE A 29 -13.13 0.61 32.28
CA ILE A 29 -13.09 1.94 31.64
C ILE A 29 -14.31 2.77 32.05
N ASP A 30 -15.49 2.15 32.14
CA ASP A 30 -16.71 2.84 32.61
C ASP A 30 -16.53 3.38 34.04
N ALA A 31 -15.75 2.68 34.87
CA ALA A 31 -15.40 3.13 36.21
C ALA A 31 -14.24 4.15 36.24
N GLU A 32 -13.25 4.04 35.34
CA GLU A 32 -12.08 4.93 35.26
C GLU A 32 -11.75 5.35 33.80
N PRO A 33 -12.51 6.30 33.22
CA PRO A 33 -12.38 6.66 31.80
C PRO A 33 -11.10 7.43 31.45
N ALA A 34 -10.34 7.89 32.45
CA ALA A 34 -9.06 8.57 32.27
C ALA A 34 -7.85 7.63 32.40
N ASN A 35 -8.06 6.32 32.55
CA ASN A 35 -6.98 5.37 32.78
C ASN A 35 -6.44 4.78 31.47
N HIS A 36 -5.38 5.39 30.93
CA HIS A 36 -4.69 4.97 29.71
C HIS A 36 -4.27 3.48 29.69
N VAL A 37 -4.00 2.86 30.85
CA VAL A 37 -3.62 1.44 30.92
C VAL A 37 -4.77 0.53 30.52
N LEU A 38 -6.01 0.90 30.86
CA LEU A 38 -7.19 0.10 30.52
C LEU A 38 -7.44 0.09 29.01
N TYR A 39 -7.36 1.25 28.37
CA TYR A 39 -7.42 1.38 26.91
C TYR A 39 -6.28 0.59 26.25
N SER A 40 -5.05 0.70 26.75
CA SER A 40 -3.92 -0.09 26.22
C SER A 40 -4.12 -1.59 26.33
N ASN A 41 -4.75 -2.07 27.41
CA ASN A 41 -4.99 -3.50 27.61
C ASN A 41 -6.13 -4.00 26.73
N ARG A 42 -7.21 -3.22 26.60
CA ARG A 42 -8.33 -3.51 25.70
C ARG A 42 -7.91 -3.47 24.23
N SER A 43 -7.06 -2.52 23.84
CA SER A 43 -6.40 -2.50 22.53
C SER A 43 -5.64 -3.79 22.25
N GLY A 44 -4.90 -4.31 23.24
CA GLY A 44 -4.22 -5.61 23.13
C GLY A 44 -5.18 -6.79 22.94
N ALA A 45 -6.33 -6.77 23.62
CA ALA A 45 -7.37 -7.79 23.46
C ALA A 45 -7.99 -7.76 22.06
N TYR A 46 -8.38 -6.57 21.57
CA TYR A 46 -8.91 -6.41 20.22
C TYR A 46 -7.91 -6.78 19.13
N ALA A 47 -6.63 -6.44 19.29
CA ALA A 47 -5.59 -6.85 18.36
C ALA A 47 -5.44 -8.39 18.32
N SER A 48 -5.59 -9.07 19.46
CA SER A 48 -5.54 -10.53 19.54
C SER A 48 -6.76 -11.20 18.89
N LEU A 49 -7.90 -10.49 18.86
CA LEU A 49 -9.12 -10.84 18.11
C LEU A 49 -9.08 -10.44 16.63
N LYS A 50 -7.97 -9.85 16.15
CA LYS A 50 -7.85 -9.26 14.80
C LYS A 50 -8.85 -8.13 14.51
N GLN A 51 -9.44 -7.53 15.54
CA GLN A 51 -10.31 -6.36 15.44
C GLN A 51 -9.44 -5.08 15.46
N PHE A 52 -8.64 -4.90 14.41
CA PHE A 52 -7.57 -3.90 14.41
C PHE A 52 -8.07 -2.45 14.44
N ASP A 53 -9.24 -2.15 13.86
CA ASP A 53 -9.83 -0.81 13.94
C ASP A 53 -10.19 -0.41 15.38
N LYS A 54 -10.81 -1.32 16.14
CA LYS A 54 -11.10 -1.09 17.57
C LYS A 54 -9.81 -1.01 18.40
N ALA A 55 -8.82 -1.85 18.06
CA ALA A 55 -7.51 -1.79 18.72
C ALA A 55 -6.83 -0.43 18.50
N LEU A 56 -6.99 0.14 17.31
CA LEU A 56 -6.44 1.45 16.95
C LEU A 56 -7.17 2.59 17.66
N GLU A 57 -8.49 2.53 17.77
CA GLU A 57 -9.28 3.50 18.54
C GLU A 57 -8.79 3.59 20.00
N ASP A 58 -8.67 2.44 20.67
CA ASP A 58 -8.17 2.38 22.05
C ASP A 58 -6.70 2.80 22.17
N ALA A 59 -5.86 2.45 21.19
CA ALA A 59 -4.47 2.87 21.18
C ALA A 59 -4.31 4.38 20.99
N ASN A 60 -5.15 5.00 20.14
CA ASN A 60 -5.22 6.44 19.99
C ASN A 60 -5.64 7.11 21.30
N LYS A 61 -6.68 6.59 21.96
CA LYS A 61 -7.13 7.11 23.25
C LYS A 61 -6.05 7.00 24.33
N THR A 62 -5.29 5.90 24.31
CA THR A 62 -4.12 5.71 25.19
C THR A 62 -3.09 6.84 25.00
N THR A 63 -2.71 7.13 23.75
CA THR A 63 -1.72 8.18 23.43
C THR A 63 -2.26 9.60 23.66
N GLU A 64 -3.57 9.81 23.56
CA GLU A 64 -4.22 11.10 23.89
C GLU A 64 -4.18 11.37 25.39
N ILE A 65 -4.51 10.36 26.22
CA ILE A 65 -4.50 10.47 27.68
C ILE A 65 -3.07 10.58 28.20
N LYS A 66 -2.14 9.79 27.64
CA LYS A 66 -0.76 9.73 28.11
C LYS A 66 0.24 9.69 26.94
N PRO A 67 0.57 10.86 26.35
CA PRO A 67 1.46 10.95 25.19
C PRO A 67 2.92 10.62 25.51
N ASP A 68 3.34 10.69 26.77
CA ASP A 68 4.71 10.41 27.22
C ASP A 68 4.97 8.92 27.53
N TRP A 69 4.03 8.03 27.21
CA TRP A 69 4.12 6.62 27.54
C TRP A 69 4.45 5.73 26.34
N ALA A 70 5.70 5.30 26.26
CA ALA A 70 6.23 4.48 25.16
C ALA A 70 5.41 3.22 24.84
N LYS A 71 4.84 2.55 25.85
CA LYS A 71 4.00 1.35 25.62
C LYS A 71 2.71 1.67 24.86
N GLY A 72 2.11 2.84 25.07
CA GLY A 72 0.92 3.27 24.34
C GLY A 72 1.20 3.46 22.85
N TRP A 73 2.32 4.12 22.53
CA TRP A 73 2.80 4.24 21.16
C TRP A 73 3.14 2.89 20.52
N GLY A 74 3.72 1.96 21.29
CA GLY A 74 3.93 0.57 20.83
C GLY A 74 2.63 -0.17 20.52
N ARG A 75 1.56 0.03 21.30
CA ARG A 75 0.22 -0.52 20.99
C ARG A 75 -0.36 0.09 19.72
N LYS A 76 -0.21 1.41 19.54
CA LYS A 76 -0.65 2.12 18.34
C LYS A 76 0.07 1.61 17.09
N GLY A 77 1.39 1.42 17.16
CA GLY A 77 2.17 0.79 16.10
C GLY A 77 1.66 -0.62 15.76
N ALA A 78 1.38 -1.45 16.76
CA ALA A 78 0.86 -2.80 16.53
C ALA A 78 -0.55 -2.81 15.90
N ALA A 79 -1.44 -1.93 16.33
CA ALA A 79 -2.78 -1.80 15.76
C ALA A 79 -2.72 -1.30 14.31
N LEU A 80 -1.92 -0.27 14.03
CA LEU A 80 -1.71 0.26 12.67
C LEU A 80 -1.13 -0.78 11.72
N HIS A 81 -0.19 -1.59 12.21
CA HIS A 81 0.35 -2.72 11.44
C HIS A 81 -0.76 -3.72 11.07
N GLY A 82 -1.65 -4.06 12.01
CA GLY A 82 -2.78 -4.96 11.75
C GLY A 82 -3.83 -4.38 10.80
N VAL A 83 -4.03 -3.05 10.81
CA VAL A 83 -4.88 -2.35 9.82
C VAL A 83 -4.23 -2.30 8.43
N GLY A 84 -2.93 -2.59 8.32
CA GLY A 84 -2.15 -2.47 7.07
C GLY A 84 -1.59 -1.07 6.84
N ASP A 85 -1.70 -0.16 7.80
CA ASP A 85 -1.15 1.19 7.73
C ASP A 85 0.31 1.19 8.19
N LEU A 86 1.19 0.65 7.33
CA LEU A 86 2.58 0.38 7.68
C LEU A 86 3.38 1.64 7.98
N VAL A 87 3.10 2.76 7.29
CA VAL A 87 3.85 4.02 7.50
C VAL A 87 3.49 4.64 8.84
N ALA A 88 2.21 4.79 9.18
CA ALA A 88 1.85 5.30 10.49
C ALA A 88 2.26 4.34 11.61
N SER A 89 2.33 3.03 11.31
CA SER A 89 2.89 2.04 12.23
C SER A 89 4.38 2.31 12.51
N VAL A 90 5.19 2.60 11.47
CA VAL A 90 6.58 3.04 11.63
C VAL A 90 6.67 4.28 12.53
N ASP A 91 5.90 5.34 12.22
CA ASP A 91 5.92 6.59 12.99
C ASP A 91 5.59 6.34 14.47
N ALA A 92 4.56 5.53 14.74
CA ALA A 92 4.16 5.20 16.11
C ALA A 92 5.23 4.39 16.86
N TYR A 93 5.89 3.44 16.20
CA TYR A 93 7.02 2.72 16.81
C TYR A 93 8.25 3.60 17.00
N GLU A 94 8.52 4.54 16.10
CA GLU A 94 9.61 5.50 16.25
C GLU A 94 9.35 6.47 17.41
N GLU A 95 8.12 6.95 17.60
CA GLU A 95 7.74 7.71 18.80
C GLU A 95 7.90 6.90 20.08
N ALA A 96 7.50 5.62 20.07
CA ALA A 96 7.74 4.73 21.20
C ALA A 96 9.23 4.61 21.55
N LEU A 97 10.11 4.53 20.53
CA LEU A 97 11.56 4.41 20.71
C LEU A 97 12.23 5.74 21.04
N LYS A 98 11.65 6.90 20.67
CA LYS A 98 12.10 8.20 21.16
C LYS A 98 11.89 8.33 22.67
N LEU A 99 10.75 7.86 23.16
CA LEU A 99 10.40 7.88 24.58
C LEU A 99 11.16 6.81 25.39
N ASP A 100 11.31 5.61 24.84
CA ASP A 100 12.07 4.51 25.45
C ASP A 100 12.92 3.78 24.38
N PRO A 101 14.19 4.20 24.20
CA PRO A 101 15.10 3.57 23.25
C PRO A 101 15.44 2.10 23.56
N ALA A 102 15.15 1.60 24.77
CA ALA A 102 15.41 0.23 25.16
C ALA A 102 14.21 -0.70 24.94
N ASN A 103 13.06 -0.18 24.51
CA ASN A 103 11.83 -0.94 24.35
C ASN A 103 11.95 -2.04 23.26
N ALA A 104 12.14 -3.29 23.71
CA ALA A 104 12.34 -4.44 22.82
C ALA A 104 11.12 -4.71 21.92
N GLN A 105 9.90 -4.51 22.45
CA GLN A 105 8.68 -4.73 21.67
C GLN A 105 8.56 -3.73 20.53
N ALA A 106 8.89 -2.45 20.78
CA ALA A 106 8.86 -1.42 19.75
C ALA A 106 9.95 -1.65 18.68
N LYS A 107 11.16 -2.08 19.07
CA LYS A 107 12.21 -2.47 18.09
C LYS A 107 11.78 -3.63 17.21
N SER A 108 11.24 -4.69 17.81
CA SER A 108 10.76 -5.86 17.09
C SER A 108 9.57 -5.52 16.18
N GLY A 109 8.64 -4.69 16.67
CA GLY A 109 7.51 -4.20 15.89
C GLY A 109 7.95 -3.39 14.69
N LEU A 110 8.84 -2.41 14.88
CA LEU A 110 9.41 -1.59 13.81
C LEU A 110 10.12 -2.43 12.75
N ALA A 111 10.92 -3.41 13.17
CA ALA A 111 11.61 -4.32 12.25
C ALA A 111 10.63 -5.16 11.43
N SER A 112 9.55 -5.66 12.07
CA SER A 112 8.51 -6.41 11.37
C SER A 112 7.79 -5.56 10.33
N VAL A 113 7.44 -4.32 10.67
CA VAL A 113 6.74 -3.40 9.78
C VAL A 113 7.63 -2.99 8.62
N ARG A 114 8.90 -2.67 8.86
CA ARG A 114 9.87 -2.37 7.78
C ARG A 114 10.04 -3.57 6.84
N LYS A 115 10.08 -4.79 7.36
CA LYS A 115 10.09 -5.99 6.53
C LYS A 115 8.82 -6.16 5.70
N ALA A 116 7.65 -5.81 6.25
CA ALA A 116 6.40 -5.81 5.52
C ALA A 116 6.41 -4.77 4.39
N ILE A 117 6.88 -3.55 4.66
CA ILE A 117 7.07 -2.50 3.65
C ILE A 117 8.03 -2.96 2.56
N ASP A 118 9.17 -3.57 2.92
CA ASP A 118 10.15 -4.07 1.95
C ASP A 118 9.59 -5.24 1.13
N ALA A 119 8.73 -6.08 1.71
CA ALA A 119 8.05 -7.16 1.01
C ALA A 119 7.01 -6.61 0.01
N GLU A 120 6.18 -5.65 0.44
CA GLU A 120 5.22 -4.96 -0.43
C GLU A 120 5.94 -4.21 -1.56
N ALA A 121 7.02 -3.48 -1.27
CA ALA A 121 7.80 -2.79 -2.29
C ALA A 121 8.45 -3.74 -3.32
N ARG A 122 8.74 -4.99 -2.92
CA ARG A 122 9.23 -6.04 -3.83
C ARG A 122 8.10 -6.66 -4.65
N GLU A 123 6.94 -6.85 -4.06
CA GLU A 123 5.74 -7.35 -4.75
C GLU A 123 5.22 -6.35 -5.78
N ASP A 124 5.27 -5.05 -5.46
CA ASP A 124 4.87 -3.95 -6.33
C ASP A 124 5.94 -3.54 -7.38
N GLY A 125 7.08 -4.25 -7.41
CA GLY A 125 8.16 -4.00 -8.39
C GLY A 125 8.89 -2.66 -8.24
N LEU A 126 8.69 -1.95 -7.12
CA LEU A 126 9.29 -0.66 -6.80
C LEU A 126 10.71 -0.79 -6.20
N ALA A 127 10.98 -1.89 -5.50
CA ALA A 127 12.33 -2.30 -5.16
C ALA A 127 12.93 -3.00 -6.38
N GLY A 128 13.47 -2.21 -7.32
CA GLY A 128 14.19 -2.69 -8.49
C GLY A 128 15.29 -3.68 -8.11
N ASP A 129 14.95 -4.95 -8.10
CA ASP A 129 15.90 -6.05 -8.14
C ASP A 129 16.41 -6.14 -9.59
N PRO A 130 17.70 -5.88 -9.85
CA PRO A 130 18.29 -6.05 -11.19
C PRO A 130 18.14 -7.48 -11.73
N SER A 131 17.79 -8.45 -10.88
CA SER A 131 17.61 -9.86 -11.21
C SER A 131 16.16 -10.32 -11.32
N GLY A 132 15.16 -9.45 -11.16
CA GLY A 132 13.75 -9.80 -11.41
C GLY A 132 13.22 -11.00 -10.62
N GLY A 133 13.70 -11.24 -9.39
CA GLY A 133 13.30 -12.36 -8.56
C GLY A 133 14.12 -13.65 -8.75
N LEU A 134 15.10 -13.66 -9.67
CA LEU A 134 15.99 -14.81 -9.89
C LEU A 134 16.89 -15.10 -8.67
N GLY A 135 17.31 -14.05 -7.94
CA GLY A 135 18.13 -14.18 -6.73
C GLY A 135 17.54 -15.07 -5.63
N ASN A 136 16.22 -15.12 -5.53
CA ASN A 136 15.52 -15.93 -4.52
C ASN A 136 15.38 -17.41 -4.93
N MET A 137 15.41 -17.73 -6.23
CA MET A 137 15.29 -19.11 -6.71
C MET A 137 16.53 -19.93 -6.33
N PHE A 138 17.73 -19.37 -6.45
CA PHE A 138 18.98 -20.04 -6.08
C PHE A 138 19.22 -20.15 -4.56
N ASN A 139 18.37 -19.51 -3.77
CA ASN A 139 18.38 -19.62 -2.30
C ASN A 139 17.36 -20.62 -1.76
N ASP A 140 16.63 -21.33 -2.63
CA ASP A 140 15.67 -22.37 -2.24
C ASP A 140 16.38 -23.51 -1.44
N PRO A 141 15.94 -23.80 -0.20
CA PRO A 141 16.46 -24.91 0.59
C PRO A 141 16.37 -26.28 -0.12
N GLN A 142 15.45 -26.45 -1.08
CA GLN A 142 15.26 -27.67 -1.86
C GLN A 142 15.98 -27.68 -3.21
N LEU A 143 16.75 -26.64 -3.56
CA LEU A 143 17.43 -26.49 -4.85
C LEU A 143 18.20 -27.76 -5.24
N TYR A 144 19.10 -28.24 -4.38
CA TYR A 144 19.92 -29.42 -4.67
C TYR A 144 19.08 -30.69 -4.85
N GLN A 145 17.98 -30.82 -4.13
CA GLN A 145 17.08 -31.97 -4.25
C GLN A 145 16.31 -31.94 -5.58
N LYS A 146 15.88 -30.75 -6.02
CA LYS A 146 15.22 -30.57 -7.33
C LYS A 146 16.17 -30.83 -8.48
N LEU A 147 17.42 -30.37 -8.38
CA LEU A 147 18.45 -30.64 -9.38
C LEU A 147 18.85 -32.12 -9.44
N ALA A 148 18.94 -32.79 -8.28
CA ALA A 148 19.28 -34.21 -8.23
C ALA A 148 18.18 -35.12 -8.79
N LYS A 149 16.91 -34.70 -8.72
CA LYS A 149 15.77 -35.45 -9.25
C LYS A 149 15.60 -35.31 -10.76
N ASN A 150 16.19 -34.30 -11.39
CA ASN A 150 16.07 -34.09 -12.83
C ASN A 150 17.22 -34.78 -13.58
N PRO A 151 16.94 -35.66 -14.56
CA PRO A 151 17.97 -36.41 -15.30
C PRO A 151 19.00 -35.54 -16.03
N LYS A 152 18.65 -34.29 -16.42
CA LYS A 152 19.54 -33.38 -17.15
C LYS A 152 20.47 -32.59 -16.23
N THR A 153 20.04 -32.25 -15.02
CA THR A 153 20.83 -31.44 -14.08
C THR A 153 21.50 -32.27 -12.98
N ALA A 154 21.08 -33.51 -12.74
CA ALA A 154 21.72 -34.43 -11.82
C ALA A 154 23.22 -34.67 -12.12
N PRO A 155 23.67 -34.81 -13.40
CA PRO A 155 25.10 -34.95 -13.71
C PRO A 155 25.93 -33.72 -13.32
N PHE A 156 25.33 -32.52 -13.27
CA PHE A 156 26.06 -31.29 -12.92
C PHE A 156 26.45 -31.24 -11.44
N LEU A 157 25.71 -31.95 -10.58
CA LEU A 157 26.01 -32.05 -9.15
C LEU A 157 27.26 -32.89 -8.87
N ALA A 158 27.70 -33.72 -9.82
CA ALA A 158 28.95 -34.47 -9.73
C ALA A 158 30.18 -33.60 -10.09
N ASP A 159 29.99 -32.42 -10.68
CA ASP A 159 31.07 -31.51 -11.04
C ASP A 159 31.37 -30.51 -9.91
N SER A 160 32.54 -30.69 -9.30
CA SER A 160 33.05 -29.80 -8.24
C SER A 160 33.20 -28.33 -8.67
N ALA A 161 33.50 -28.05 -9.94
CA ALA A 161 33.64 -26.68 -10.44
C ALA A 161 32.28 -25.98 -10.55
N PHE A 162 31.26 -26.71 -11.02
CA PHE A 162 29.89 -26.20 -11.10
C PHE A 162 29.29 -25.96 -9.70
N MET A 163 29.52 -26.89 -8.77
CA MET A 163 29.07 -26.76 -7.38
C MET A 163 29.66 -25.52 -6.68
N ASN A 164 30.93 -25.22 -6.94
CA ASN A 164 31.58 -24.02 -6.41
C ASN A 164 30.96 -22.73 -6.98
N LYS A 165 30.62 -22.69 -8.27
CA LYS A 165 29.92 -21.55 -8.89
C LYS A 165 28.52 -21.36 -8.33
N LEU A 166 27.77 -22.45 -8.15
CA LEU A 166 26.43 -22.42 -7.55
C LEU A 166 26.46 -21.90 -6.11
N ALA A 167 27.47 -22.31 -5.32
CA ALA A 167 27.69 -21.80 -3.97
C ALA A 167 28.12 -20.31 -3.96
N ASN A 168 28.96 -19.90 -4.93
CA ASN A 168 29.41 -18.50 -5.06
C ASN A 168 28.23 -17.57 -5.39
N MET A 169 27.31 -17.98 -6.27
CA MET A 169 26.11 -17.21 -6.60
C MET A 169 25.15 -17.04 -5.42
N ARG A 170 25.03 -18.06 -4.57
CA ARG A 170 24.23 -17.98 -3.36
C ARG A 170 24.73 -16.90 -2.40
N ASN A 171 26.05 -16.76 -2.31
CA ASN A 171 26.71 -15.85 -1.38
C ASN A 171 26.98 -14.46 -1.98
N ASN A 172 26.89 -14.30 -3.30
CA ASN A 172 27.18 -13.04 -4.00
C ASN A 172 26.18 -12.76 -5.13
N PRO A 173 25.11 -11.98 -4.88
CA PRO A 173 24.09 -11.63 -5.88
C PRO A 173 24.65 -10.95 -7.14
N GLN A 174 25.79 -10.24 -7.03
CA GLN A 174 26.42 -9.56 -8.16
C GLN A 174 27.14 -10.53 -9.11
N ALA A 175 27.60 -11.69 -8.60
CA ALA A 175 28.25 -12.71 -9.42
C ALA A 175 27.25 -13.48 -10.28
N MET A 176 25.96 -13.43 -9.96
CA MET A 176 24.89 -14.16 -10.67
C MET A 176 24.82 -13.79 -12.15
N SER A 177 24.83 -12.51 -12.49
CA SER A 177 24.77 -12.06 -13.89
C SER A 177 25.99 -12.50 -14.71
N THR A 178 27.17 -12.52 -14.09
CA THR A 178 28.43 -12.91 -14.74
C THR A 178 28.53 -14.42 -14.92
N GLU A 179 28.20 -15.20 -13.89
CA GLU A 179 28.28 -16.65 -13.92
C GLU A 179 27.22 -17.26 -14.85
N MET A 180 26.01 -16.69 -14.90
CA MET A 180 24.94 -17.12 -15.84
C MET A 180 25.33 -16.94 -17.30
N MET A 181 26.09 -15.89 -17.63
CA MET A 181 26.59 -15.66 -19.00
C MET A 181 27.81 -16.52 -19.33
N SER A 182 28.55 -16.98 -18.31
CA SER A 182 29.80 -17.73 -18.48
C SER A 182 29.60 -19.23 -18.69
N ASP A 183 28.49 -19.80 -18.21
CA ASP A 183 28.28 -21.24 -18.18
C ASP A 183 26.86 -21.61 -18.63
N PRO A 184 26.70 -22.23 -19.81
CA PRO A 184 25.39 -22.52 -20.39
C PRO A 184 24.57 -23.53 -19.57
N ARG A 185 25.19 -24.24 -18.61
CA ARG A 185 24.50 -25.18 -17.71
C ARG A 185 23.52 -24.48 -16.76
N PHE A 186 23.71 -23.18 -16.47
CA PHE A 186 22.81 -22.44 -15.58
C PHE A 186 21.42 -22.19 -16.18
N LEU A 187 21.31 -22.10 -17.52
CA LEU A 187 20.01 -22.04 -18.20
C LEU A 187 19.18 -23.30 -17.96
N GLN A 188 19.82 -24.48 -17.91
CA GLN A 188 19.13 -25.74 -17.64
C GLN A 188 18.72 -25.85 -16.16
N VAL A 189 19.57 -25.39 -15.24
CA VAL A 189 19.22 -25.27 -13.81
C VAL A 189 18.02 -24.35 -13.59
N MET A 190 17.98 -23.21 -14.29
CA MET A 190 16.84 -22.31 -14.27
C MET A 190 15.56 -22.95 -14.84
N GLY A 191 15.65 -23.65 -15.96
CA GLY A 191 14.50 -24.36 -16.53
C GLY A 191 13.87 -25.34 -15.52
N VAL A 192 14.71 -26.12 -14.82
CA VAL A 192 14.25 -27.04 -13.77
C VAL A 192 13.64 -26.31 -12.58
N MET A 193 14.21 -25.17 -12.17
CA MET A 193 13.69 -24.38 -11.05
C MET A 193 12.38 -23.64 -11.37
N LEU A 194 12.18 -23.28 -12.64
CA LEU A 194 10.95 -22.70 -13.15
C LEU A 194 9.90 -23.75 -13.54
N GLY A 195 10.22 -25.05 -13.42
CA GLY A 195 9.32 -26.14 -13.81
C GLY A 195 9.11 -26.29 -15.31
N VAL A 196 9.97 -25.67 -16.13
CA VAL A 196 9.93 -25.72 -17.59
C VAL A 196 10.93 -26.76 -18.09
N ASP A 197 10.43 -27.88 -18.61
CA ASP A 197 11.29 -28.83 -19.33
C ASP A 197 11.63 -28.23 -20.70
N MET A 198 12.82 -27.64 -20.81
CA MET A 198 13.37 -27.11 -22.06
C MET A 198 13.78 -28.28 -22.96
N SER A 199 12.80 -29.03 -23.50
CA SER A 199 13.00 -30.02 -24.56
C SER A 199 12.84 -29.44 -25.97
N MET A 200 12.90 -28.12 -26.11
CA MET A 200 13.05 -27.45 -27.41
C MET A 200 14.22 -26.48 -27.34
N ALA A 201 15.40 -26.99 -27.71
CA ALA A 201 16.57 -26.18 -27.98
C ALA A 201 17.34 -26.81 -29.15
N GLU A 202 16.67 -26.97 -30.28
CA GLU A 202 17.30 -26.97 -31.60
C GLU A 202 16.47 -26.09 -32.55
N THR A 203 16.20 -24.86 -32.13
CA THR A 203 15.86 -23.76 -33.05
C THR A 203 16.32 -22.45 -32.41
N ASP A 204 17.08 -21.68 -33.17
CA ASP A 204 17.55 -20.34 -32.85
C ASP A 204 16.36 -19.40 -32.59
N ASP A 205 15.89 -19.29 -31.35
CA ASP A 205 15.16 -18.11 -30.85
C ASP A 205 14.97 -18.18 -29.33
N ALA A 206 16.01 -17.77 -28.60
CA ALA A 206 16.03 -17.72 -27.13
C ALA A 206 15.08 -16.66 -26.53
N GLU A 207 14.57 -15.73 -27.34
CA GLU A 207 13.76 -14.60 -26.89
C GLU A 207 12.27 -14.97 -26.76
N ALA A 208 11.76 -15.90 -27.57
CA ALA A 208 10.36 -16.34 -27.53
C ALA A 208 10.05 -17.29 -26.36
N ALA A 209 11.04 -18.07 -25.91
CA ALA A 209 10.88 -19.01 -24.79
C ALA A 209 10.79 -18.30 -23.43
N ALA A 210 11.48 -17.16 -23.27
CA ALA A 210 11.42 -16.35 -22.04
C ALA A 210 10.06 -15.66 -21.84
N ALA A 211 9.36 -15.31 -22.93
CA ALA A 211 8.07 -14.63 -22.89
C ALA A 211 6.91 -15.53 -22.40
N ARG A 212 6.99 -16.86 -22.62
CA ARG A 212 5.97 -17.82 -22.16
C ARG A 212 6.11 -18.21 -20.68
N ALA A 213 7.28 -18.08 -20.08
CA ALA A 213 7.53 -18.50 -18.70
C ALA A 213 7.10 -17.47 -17.62
N MET A 214 6.69 -16.26 -18.01
CA MET A 214 6.32 -15.17 -17.11
C MET A 214 4.79 -14.89 -17.06
N GLY A 215 3.96 -15.75 -17.64
CA GLY A 215 2.50 -15.59 -17.65
C GLY A 215 1.79 -16.87 -17.24
N GLY A 216 1.29 -16.92 -16.00
CA GLY A 216 0.34 -17.93 -15.53
C GLY A 216 0.67 -18.50 -14.15
N LYS A 217 -0.04 -18.04 -13.13
CA LYS A 217 -0.16 -18.75 -11.84
C LYS A 217 -1.58 -18.57 -11.33
N ASP A 218 -2.51 -19.31 -11.92
CA ASP A 218 -3.78 -19.66 -11.27
C ASP A 218 -3.54 -20.97 -10.52
N GLY A 219 -3.79 -20.96 -9.21
CA GLY A 219 -3.60 -22.11 -8.34
C GLY A 219 -4.78 -23.07 -8.41
N ASP A 220 -4.49 -24.33 -8.71
CA ASP A 220 -5.33 -25.46 -8.33
C ASP A 220 -5.05 -25.80 -6.86
N ASP A 221 -6.03 -25.57 -5.99
CA ASP A 221 -6.09 -26.15 -4.65
C ASP A 221 -6.59 -27.60 -4.77
N GLU A 222 -5.69 -28.57 -4.52
CA GLU A 222 -6.06 -29.96 -4.25
C GLU A 222 -6.55 -30.08 -2.80
N ASP A 223 -7.84 -30.38 -2.59
CA ASP A 223 -8.37 -30.74 -1.28
C ASP A 223 -8.70 -32.25 -1.20
N MET A 224 -8.14 -32.91 -0.18
CA MET A 224 -8.23 -34.35 0.10
C MET A 224 -9.56 -34.76 0.79
N PRO A 225 -9.92 -36.07 0.84
CA PRO A 225 -11.33 -36.51 0.85
C PRO A 225 -11.96 -36.88 2.23
N MET A 226 -13.28 -36.59 2.33
CA MET A 226 -14.39 -37.32 3.03
C MET A 226 -14.49 -37.26 4.58
N PRO A 227 -15.63 -37.60 5.28
CA PRO A 227 -16.90 -38.24 4.84
C PRO A 227 -18.25 -37.72 5.45
N ASP A 228 -19.35 -38.24 4.87
CA ASP A 228 -20.69 -38.55 5.42
C ASP A 228 -21.68 -37.46 5.90
N ALA A 229 -22.78 -37.30 5.15
CA ALA A 229 -24.14 -37.30 5.73
C ALA A 229 -25.26 -37.56 4.69
N ARG A 230 -25.87 -38.74 4.83
CA ARG A 230 -27.29 -39.07 4.68
C ARG A 230 -27.96 -39.12 3.29
N SER A 231 -28.37 -40.34 3.00
CA SER A 231 -29.26 -40.86 1.96
C SER A 231 -30.73 -40.46 2.07
N ALA A 232 -31.35 -40.10 0.93
CA ALA A 232 -32.62 -40.62 0.36
C ALA A 232 -33.28 -39.59 -0.60
N PRO A 233 -34.19 -39.97 -1.53
CA PRO A 233 -34.37 -41.21 -2.30
C PRO A 233 -34.26 -40.98 -3.83
N LYS A 234 -34.18 -42.08 -4.59
CA LYS A 234 -34.14 -42.11 -6.06
C LYS A 234 -35.31 -41.35 -6.70
N LYS A 235 -35.01 -40.37 -7.55
CA LYS A 235 -35.94 -39.84 -8.56
C LYS A 235 -35.76 -40.61 -9.86
N GLU A 236 -36.90 -40.91 -10.47
CA GLU A 236 -37.08 -41.63 -11.72
C GLU A 236 -36.27 -41.02 -12.86
N GLU A 237 -35.78 -41.88 -13.77
CA GLU A 237 -35.16 -41.49 -15.03
C GLU A 237 -36.16 -40.69 -15.87
N VAL A 238 -35.99 -39.36 -15.88
CA VAL A 238 -36.60 -38.50 -16.90
C VAL A 238 -35.93 -38.86 -18.22
N LYS A 239 -36.73 -39.33 -19.18
CA LYS A 239 -36.32 -39.50 -20.58
C LYS A 239 -35.60 -38.23 -21.04
N LYS A 240 -34.37 -38.39 -21.54
CA LYS A 240 -33.68 -37.36 -22.32
C LYS A 240 -34.61 -36.93 -23.46
N GLU A 241 -35.12 -35.71 -23.39
CA GLU A 241 -35.57 -34.99 -24.57
C GLU A 241 -34.37 -34.85 -25.52
N PRO A 242 -34.58 -34.92 -26.84
CA PRO A 242 -33.50 -34.73 -27.80
C PRO A 242 -32.86 -33.35 -27.57
N GLU A 243 -31.53 -33.33 -27.55
CA GLU A 243 -30.74 -32.09 -27.53
C GLU A 243 -31.29 -31.14 -28.62
N PRO A 244 -31.61 -29.88 -28.29
CA PRO A 244 -31.85 -28.90 -29.32
C PRO A 244 -30.58 -28.80 -30.16
N GLU A 245 -30.76 -28.87 -31.49
CA GLU A 245 -29.70 -28.73 -32.48
C GLU A 245 -28.81 -27.51 -32.13
N PRO A 246 -27.47 -27.60 -32.29
CA PRO A 246 -26.60 -26.47 -32.04
C PRO A 246 -27.01 -25.32 -32.95
N GLU A 247 -27.51 -24.24 -32.35
CA GLU A 247 -27.68 -22.96 -33.05
C GLU A 247 -26.31 -22.58 -33.65
N PRO A 248 -26.29 -22.05 -34.88
CA PRO A 248 -25.03 -21.62 -35.49
C PRO A 248 -24.38 -20.58 -34.58
N GLU A 249 -23.11 -20.81 -34.20
CA GLU A 249 -22.32 -19.78 -33.51
C GLU A 249 -22.40 -18.49 -34.34
N ASP A 250 -23.05 -17.45 -33.79
CA ASP A 250 -23.23 -16.17 -34.45
C ASP A 250 -21.89 -15.69 -35.02
N GLU A 251 -21.85 -15.41 -36.33
CA GLU A 251 -20.64 -14.90 -37.02
C GLU A 251 -20.08 -13.65 -36.30
N GLU A 252 -20.96 -12.91 -35.63
CA GLU A 252 -20.67 -11.73 -34.81
C GLU A 252 -19.92 -12.07 -33.51
N ALA A 253 -20.23 -13.20 -32.85
CA ALA A 253 -19.51 -13.67 -31.66
C ALA A 253 -18.09 -14.16 -32.01
N VAL A 254 -17.94 -14.82 -33.16
CA VAL A 254 -16.63 -15.23 -33.69
C VAL A 254 -15.79 -14.02 -34.10
N ALA A 255 -16.41 -13.00 -34.71
CA ALA A 255 -15.75 -11.74 -35.05
C ALA A 255 -15.32 -10.95 -33.79
N ALA A 256 -16.18 -10.85 -32.77
CA ALA A 256 -15.87 -10.19 -31.51
C ALA A 256 -14.71 -10.87 -30.75
N LYS A 257 -14.67 -12.21 -30.78
CA LYS A 257 -13.57 -12.98 -30.17
C LYS A 257 -12.24 -12.75 -30.90
N LYS A 258 -12.25 -12.72 -32.23
CA LYS A 258 -11.04 -12.40 -33.04
C LYS A 258 -10.57 -10.96 -32.79
N ALA A 259 -11.48 -9.99 -32.74
CA ALA A 259 -11.15 -8.61 -32.43
C ALA A 259 -10.54 -8.45 -31.03
N LYS A 260 -11.04 -9.21 -30.04
CA LYS A 260 -10.46 -9.26 -28.70
C LYS A 260 -9.05 -9.88 -28.70
N GLU A 261 -8.84 -10.99 -29.41
CA GLU A 261 -7.52 -11.62 -29.53
C GLU A 261 -6.49 -10.72 -30.23
N GLU A 262 -6.91 -9.97 -31.25
CA GLU A 262 -6.06 -8.97 -31.91
C GLU A 262 -5.74 -7.79 -30.96
N ALA A 263 -6.73 -7.29 -30.22
CA ALA A 263 -6.51 -6.24 -29.22
C ALA A 263 -5.56 -6.69 -28.09
N ASP A 264 -5.67 -7.95 -27.64
CA ASP A 264 -4.79 -8.51 -26.61
C ASP A 264 -3.33 -8.68 -27.10
N LYS A 265 -3.12 -8.97 -28.39
CA LYS A 265 -1.78 -8.98 -29.00
C LYS A 265 -1.16 -7.58 -29.00
N GLU A 266 -1.94 -6.58 -29.43
CA GLU A 266 -1.50 -5.18 -29.41
C GLU A 266 -1.20 -4.71 -27.97
N LYS A 267 -2.01 -5.11 -26.98
CA LYS A 267 -1.71 -4.86 -25.56
C LYS A 267 -0.38 -5.48 -25.13
N ALA A 268 -0.10 -6.72 -25.54
CA ALA A 268 1.13 -7.40 -25.19
C ALA A 268 2.36 -6.71 -25.79
N GLU A 269 2.28 -6.28 -27.06
CA GLU A 269 3.31 -5.48 -27.73
C GLU A 269 3.53 -4.14 -27.03
N GLY A 270 2.43 -3.42 -26.72
CA GLY A 270 2.49 -2.18 -25.94
C GLY A 270 3.12 -2.37 -24.57
N THR A 271 2.86 -3.51 -23.90
CA THR A 271 3.47 -3.84 -22.61
C THR A 271 4.96 -4.12 -22.74
N ALA A 272 5.38 -4.79 -23.80
CA ALA A 272 6.80 -5.04 -24.08
C ALA A 272 7.56 -3.73 -24.34
N LEU A 273 6.97 -2.80 -25.10
CA LEU A 273 7.53 -1.48 -25.38
C LEU A 273 7.55 -0.58 -24.13
N TYR A 274 6.51 -0.65 -23.30
CA TYR A 274 6.47 0.03 -22.01
C TYR A 274 7.63 -0.39 -21.10
N LYS A 275 7.94 -1.68 -21.03
CA LYS A 275 9.10 -2.20 -20.27
C LYS A 275 10.44 -1.72 -20.84
N LYS A 276 10.52 -1.51 -22.17
CA LYS A 276 11.67 -0.91 -22.85
C LYS A 276 11.73 0.62 -22.72
N ARG A 277 10.78 1.24 -21.99
CA ARG A 277 10.60 2.70 -21.84
C ARG A 277 10.33 3.43 -23.17
N GLN A 278 9.85 2.72 -24.18
CA GLN A 278 9.38 3.28 -25.46
C GLN A 278 7.91 3.67 -25.32
N PHE A 279 7.64 4.74 -24.57
CA PHE A 279 6.28 5.09 -24.16
C PHE A 279 5.39 5.55 -25.31
N ASP A 280 5.91 6.28 -26.29
CA ASP A 280 5.13 6.76 -27.44
C ASP A 280 4.59 5.61 -28.30
N GLU A 281 5.45 4.63 -28.59
CA GLU A 281 5.08 3.43 -29.34
C GLU A 281 4.09 2.59 -28.51
N ALA A 282 4.33 2.41 -27.20
CA ALA A 282 3.41 1.71 -26.31
C ALA A 282 2.00 2.34 -26.28
N ILE A 283 1.92 3.68 -26.23
CA ILE A 283 0.64 4.42 -26.26
C ILE A 283 -0.11 4.18 -27.57
N ALA A 284 0.59 4.11 -28.70
CA ALA A 284 -0.01 3.81 -30.00
C ALA A 284 -0.63 2.40 -30.02
N HIS A 285 0.10 1.40 -29.52
CA HIS A 285 -0.41 0.03 -29.42
C HIS A 285 -1.61 -0.09 -28.48
N TYR A 286 -1.61 0.57 -27.32
CA TYR A 286 -2.78 0.57 -26.43
C TYR A 286 -3.98 1.30 -27.01
N THR A 287 -3.76 2.36 -27.79
CA THR A 287 -4.84 3.07 -28.49
C THR A 287 -5.47 2.19 -29.55
N LYS A 288 -4.63 1.49 -30.34
CA LYS A 288 -5.10 0.52 -31.33
C LYS A 288 -5.85 -0.65 -30.67
N ALA A 289 -5.37 -1.16 -29.55
CA ALA A 289 -6.07 -2.19 -28.77
C ALA A 289 -7.47 -1.73 -28.35
N TRP A 290 -7.62 -0.49 -27.87
CA TRP A 290 -8.90 0.11 -27.50
C TRP A 290 -9.87 0.31 -28.67
N GLU A 291 -9.35 0.65 -29.86
CA GLU A 291 -10.14 0.77 -31.08
C GLU A 291 -10.66 -0.57 -31.60
N LEU A 292 -9.85 -1.63 -31.46
CA LEU A 292 -10.22 -3.00 -31.85
C LEU A 292 -11.22 -3.63 -30.89
N HIS A 293 -11.01 -3.47 -29.59
CA HIS A 293 -11.90 -3.97 -28.55
C HIS A 293 -11.91 -3.00 -27.36
N LYS A 294 -13.11 -2.62 -26.91
CA LYS A 294 -13.23 -1.75 -25.75
C LYS A 294 -13.04 -2.58 -24.48
N ASP A 295 -11.95 -2.34 -23.78
CA ASP A 295 -11.68 -2.91 -22.46
C ASP A 295 -10.99 -1.86 -21.59
N MET A 296 -11.46 -1.70 -20.35
CA MET A 296 -10.92 -0.72 -19.40
C MET A 296 -9.41 -0.89 -19.18
N THR A 297 -8.90 -2.13 -19.24
CA THR A 297 -7.50 -2.46 -19.01
C THR A 297 -6.58 -1.73 -20.01
N TYR A 298 -6.98 -1.57 -21.28
CA TYR A 298 -6.19 -0.87 -22.29
C TYR A 298 -5.99 0.60 -21.92
N LEU A 299 -7.04 1.30 -21.50
CA LEU A 299 -6.97 2.69 -21.05
C LEU A 299 -6.17 2.84 -19.75
N THR A 300 -6.30 1.88 -18.82
CA THR A 300 -5.49 1.90 -17.58
C THR A 300 -4.00 1.64 -17.84
N ASN A 301 -3.64 0.96 -18.92
CA ASN A 301 -2.25 0.75 -19.33
C ASN A 301 -1.71 1.93 -20.14
N ARG A 302 -2.54 2.53 -21.01
CA ARG A 302 -2.21 3.75 -21.77
C ARG A 302 -1.95 4.93 -20.83
N SER A 303 -2.81 5.15 -19.84
CA SER A 303 -2.59 6.16 -18.79
C SER A 303 -1.30 5.91 -18.00
N ALA A 304 -0.92 4.65 -17.75
CA ALA A 304 0.36 4.35 -17.10
C ALA A 304 1.55 4.79 -17.97
N ALA A 305 1.51 4.51 -19.27
CA ALA A 305 2.55 4.93 -20.23
C ALA A 305 2.65 6.46 -20.34
N GLN A 306 1.52 7.16 -20.37
CA GLN A 306 1.49 8.62 -20.39
C GLN A 306 2.03 9.22 -19.08
N PHE A 307 1.71 8.61 -17.93
CA PHE A 307 2.22 9.04 -16.64
C PHE A 307 3.75 8.95 -16.58
N GLU A 308 4.34 7.81 -16.99
CA GLU A 308 5.80 7.63 -17.01
C GLU A 308 6.51 8.51 -18.05
N LYS A 309 5.83 8.84 -19.15
CA LYS A 309 6.30 9.83 -20.12
C LYS A 309 6.31 11.26 -19.53
N GLY A 310 5.53 11.51 -18.48
CA GLY A 310 5.33 12.84 -17.88
C GLY A 310 4.19 13.65 -18.51
N ASP A 311 3.36 13.04 -19.34
CA ASP A 311 2.15 13.64 -19.90
C ASP A 311 0.96 13.43 -18.95
N TYR A 312 0.97 14.19 -17.84
CA TYR A 312 -0.04 14.07 -16.79
C TYR A 312 -1.45 14.47 -17.23
N PRO A 313 -1.68 15.50 -18.06
CA PRO A 313 -3.02 15.82 -18.55
C PRO A 313 -3.66 14.68 -19.35
N SER A 314 -2.94 14.13 -20.33
CA SER A 314 -3.45 13.00 -21.12
C SER A 314 -3.72 11.76 -20.24
N CYS A 315 -2.85 11.50 -19.26
CA CYS A 315 -3.04 10.43 -18.29
C CYS A 315 -4.36 10.59 -17.51
N VAL A 316 -4.68 11.81 -17.08
CA VAL A 316 -5.92 12.10 -16.34
C VAL A 316 -7.15 11.86 -17.22
N ASP A 317 -7.11 12.28 -18.48
CA ASP A 317 -8.23 12.10 -19.40
C ASP A 317 -8.45 10.63 -19.76
N ASP A 318 -7.39 9.86 -19.97
CA ASP A 318 -7.46 8.40 -20.14
C ASP A 318 -8.05 7.69 -18.92
N CYS A 319 -7.65 8.10 -17.71
CA CYS A 319 -8.21 7.55 -16.48
C CYS A 319 -9.71 7.88 -16.33
N LYS A 320 -10.14 9.10 -16.68
CA LYS A 320 -11.57 9.45 -16.68
C LYS A 320 -12.36 8.59 -17.66
N GLN A 321 -11.85 8.44 -18.88
CA GLN A 321 -12.46 7.59 -19.90
C GLN A 321 -12.55 6.13 -19.43
N ALA A 322 -11.49 5.63 -18.78
CA ALA A 322 -11.48 4.28 -18.21
C ALA A 322 -12.55 4.10 -17.13
N ILE A 323 -12.74 5.09 -16.25
CA ILE A 323 -13.74 5.04 -15.17
C ILE A 323 -15.16 5.12 -15.71
N GLU A 324 -15.41 6.02 -16.67
CA GLU A 324 -16.73 6.15 -17.32
C GLU A 324 -17.12 4.83 -17.98
N TYR A 325 -16.25 4.30 -18.84
CA TYR A 325 -16.49 3.01 -19.49
C TYR A 325 -16.57 1.86 -18.49
N GLY A 326 -15.67 1.81 -17.51
CA GLY A 326 -15.63 0.78 -16.47
C GLY A 326 -16.92 0.73 -15.66
N ARG A 327 -17.56 1.87 -15.40
CA ARG A 327 -18.87 1.94 -14.74
C ARG A 327 -20.02 1.49 -15.64
N GLU A 328 -19.95 1.77 -16.94
CA GLU A 328 -20.94 1.29 -17.92
C GLU A 328 -20.94 -0.23 -18.04
N VAL A 329 -19.76 -0.85 -18.04
CA VAL A 329 -19.61 -2.31 -18.22
C VAL A 329 -19.49 -3.09 -16.92
N LEU A 330 -19.68 -2.45 -15.76
CA LEU A 330 -19.55 -3.05 -14.43
C LEU A 330 -18.20 -3.77 -14.24
N ALA A 331 -17.12 -3.13 -14.67
CA ALA A 331 -15.76 -3.60 -14.49
C ALA A 331 -15.39 -3.74 -13.00
N ASP A 332 -14.34 -4.53 -12.72
CA ASP A 332 -13.84 -4.74 -11.36
C ASP A 332 -13.53 -3.39 -10.67
N PHE A 333 -14.11 -3.19 -9.48
CA PHE A 333 -13.93 -2.01 -8.65
C PHE A 333 -12.45 -1.72 -8.34
N LYS A 334 -11.59 -2.75 -8.33
CA LYS A 334 -10.14 -2.60 -8.18
C LYS A 334 -9.50 -1.85 -9.34
N LEU A 335 -9.98 -2.05 -10.58
CA LEU A 335 -9.48 -1.33 -11.76
C LEU A 335 -9.91 0.14 -11.73
N ILE A 336 -11.15 0.40 -11.29
CA ILE A 336 -11.67 1.75 -11.06
C ILE A 336 -10.86 2.46 -9.97
N ALA A 337 -10.59 1.79 -8.86
CA ALA A 337 -9.75 2.32 -7.78
C ALA A 337 -8.33 2.63 -8.26
N LYS A 338 -7.73 1.78 -9.10
CA LYS A 338 -6.40 2.01 -9.70
C LYS A 338 -6.38 3.23 -10.62
N ALA A 339 -7.42 3.44 -11.41
CA ALA A 339 -7.56 4.63 -12.26
C ALA A 339 -7.64 5.92 -11.42
N PHE A 340 -8.46 5.94 -10.36
CA PHE A 340 -8.51 7.07 -9.42
C PHE A 340 -7.17 7.32 -8.72
N GLY A 341 -6.49 6.26 -8.27
CA GLY A 341 -5.17 6.37 -7.64
C GLY A 341 -4.15 7.00 -8.58
N ARG A 342 -4.15 6.60 -9.86
CA ARG A 342 -3.26 7.19 -10.88
C ARG A 342 -3.60 8.66 -11.18
N MET A 343 -4.88 9.02 -11.21
CA MET A 343 -5.29 10.44 -11.31
C MET A 343 -4.73 11.24 -10.14
N GLY A 344 -4.85 10.75 -8.91
CA GLY A 344 -4.28 11.38 -7.72
C GLY A 344 -2.78 11.63 -7.87
N SER A 345 -2.02 10.63 -8.33
CA SER A 345 -0.59 10.76 -8.59
C SER A 345 -0.26 11.74 -9.73
N ALA A 346 -1.08 11.79 -10.78
CA ALA A 346 -0.89 12.75 -11.87
C ALA A 346 -1.11 14.19 -11.39
N TYR A 347 -2.15 14.45 -10.62
CA TYR A 347 -2.41 15.78 -10.03
C TYR A 347 -1.33 16.19 -9.03
N GLU A 348 -0.81 15.26 -8.23
CA GLU A 348 0.32 15.51 -7.33
C GLU A 348 1.56 15.97 -8.11
N LYS A 349 1.87 15.32 -9.23
CA LYS A 349 2.99 15.72 -10.11
C LYS A 349 2.76 17.07 -10.81
N MET A 350 1.52 17.44 -11.07
CA MET A 350 1.14 18.75 -11.60
C MET A 350 1.15 19.86 -10.51
N GLY A 351 1.31 19.51 -9.24
CA GLY A 351 1.28 20.45 -8.12
C GLY A 351 -0.13 20.82 -7.63
N ASP A 352 -1.17 20.21 -8.19
CA ASP A 352 -2.55 20.42 -7.79
C ASP A 352 -2.92 19.47 -6.64
N MET A 353 -2.52 19.88 -5.44
CA MET A 353 -2.73 19.09 -4.23
C MET A 353 -4.21 18.96 -3.85
N ALA A 354 -5.07 19.88 -4.29
CA ALA A 354 -6.50 19.82 -4.01
C ALA A 354 -7.14 18.64 -4.76
N ASN A 355 -6.90 18.56 -6.08
CA ASN A 355 -7.38 17.44 -6.89
C ASN A 355 -6.69 16.13 -6.50
N ALA A 356 -5.40 16.14 -6.17
CA ALA A 356 -4.69 14.93 -5.73
C ALA A 356 -5.37 14.26 -4.52
N VAL A 357 -5.68 15.06 -3.48
CA VAL A 357 -6.38 14.59 -2.28
C VAL A 357 -7.77 14.04 -2.63
N GLU A 358 -8.55 14.74 -3.44
CA GLU A 358 -9.88 14.29 -3.85
C GLU A 358 -9.83 12.92 -4.54
N TYR A 359 -8.95 12.75 -5.53
CA TYR A 359 -8.89 11.50 -6.29
C TYR A 359 -8.29 10.33 -5.50
N TYR A 360 -7.36 10.59 -4.58
CA TYR A 360 -6.91 9.57 -3.63
C TYR A 360 -8.04 9.13 -2.68
N GLN A 361 -8.85 10.06 -2.17
CA GLN A 361 -10.03 9.71 -1.37
C GLN A 361 -11.03 8.88 -2.17
N ARG A 362 -11.31 9.26 -3.42
CA ARG A 362 -12.19 8.51 -4.33
C ARG A 362 -11.67 7.10 -4.60
N SER A 363 -10.37 6.93 -4.79
CA SER A 363 -9.73 5.61 -4.92
C SER A 363 -9.96 4.75 -3.68
N LEU A 364 -9.79 5.31 -2.47
CA LEU A 364 -9.98 4.57 -1.21
C LEU A 364 -11.44 4.20 -0.93
N THR A 365 -12.42 4.97 -1.43
CA THR A 365 -13.83 4.57 -1.36
C THR A 365 -14.17 3.38 -2.24
N GLU A 366 -13.49 3.21 -3.37
CA GLU A 366 -13.69 2.07 -4.28
C GLU A 366 -12.91 0.83 -3.79
N HIS A 367 -11.64 1.01 -3.41
CA HIS A 367 -10.81 -0.04 -2.83
C HIS A 367 -9.70 0.55 -1.94
N ARG A 368 -9.78 0.28 -0.64
CA ARG A 368 -8.80 0.78 0.33
C ARG A 368 -7.48 0.02 0.20
N THR A 369 -6.41 0.72 -0.17
CA THR A 369 -5.05 0.19 -0.23
C THR A 369 -4.10 1.03 0.63
N PRO A 370 -3.11 0.41 1.31
CA PRO A 370 -2.12 1.14 2.09
C PRO A 370 -1.32 2.17 1.29
N ASP A 371 -0.91 1.85 0.06
CA ASP A 371 -0.14 2.77 -0.82
C ASP A 371 -0.90 4.08 -1.07
N ILE A 372 -2.16 4.00 -1.48
CA ILE A 372 -2.98 5.18 -1.75
C ILE A 372 -3.27 5.95 -0.46
N LEU A 373 -3.43 5.28 0.68
CA LEU A 373 -3.58 5.95 1.98
C LEU A 373 -2.34 6.78 2.35
N ASN A 374 -1.15 6.25 2.07
CA ASN A 374 0.11 6.97 2.31
C ASN A 374 0.23 8.19 1.41
N LYS A 375 -0.09 8.04 0.12
CA LYS A 375 -0.10 9.14 -0.85
C LYS A 375 -1.13 10.22 -0.49
N LEU A 376 -2.32 9.82 -0.06
CA LEU A 376 -3.35 10.74 0.43
C LEU A 376 -2.80 11.62 1.57
N ARG A 377 -2.20 11.01 2.59
CA ARG A 377 -1.66 11.75 3.73
C ARG A 377 -0.49 12.66 3.34
N ALA A 378 0.39 12.20 2.46
CA ALA A 378 1.47 13.01 1.94
C ALA A 378 0.92 14.23 1.18
N ALA A 379 -0.10 14.04 0.34
CA ALA A 379 -0.78 15.10 -0.38
C ALA A 379 -1.53 16.06 0.55
N GLU A 380 -2.23 15.58 1.58
CA GLU A 380 -2.90 16.41 2.59
C GLU A 380 -1.89 17.27 3.37
N LYS A 381 -0.77 16.68 3.81
CA LYS A 381 0.30 17.40 4.49
C LYS A 381 0.93 18.46 3.58
N ALA A 382 1.17 18.11 2.30
CA ALA A 382 1.69 19.03 1.30
C ALA A 382 0.70 20.18 1.04
N LYS A 383 -0.60 19.88 0.96
CA LYS A 383 -1.67 20.87 0.82
C LYS A 383 -1.70 21.83 2.01
N THR A 384 -1.75 21.32 3.24
CA THR A 384 -1.75 22.18 4.44
C THR A 384 -0.48 23.02 4.53
N LYS A 385 0.68 22.47 4.14
CA LYS A 385 1.92 23.22 4.07
C LYS A 385 1.84 24.33 3.02
N ALA A 386 1.36 24.02 1.81
CA ALA A 386 1.21 25.00 0.73
C ALA A 386 0.19 26.10 1.10
N GLU A 387 -0.91 25.76 1.75
CA GLU A 387 -1.90 26.71 2.26
C GLU A 387 -1.31 27.61 3.36
N ARG A 388 -0.53 27.04 4.29
CA ARG A 388 0.21 27.80 5.29
C ARG A 388 1.20 28.75 4.64
N ASP A 389 2.03 28.24 3.72
CA ASP A 389 3.06 29.02 3.04
C ASP A 389 2.44 30.14 2.18
N ALA A 390 1.30 29.88 1.53
CA ALA A 390 0.53 30.88 0.78
C ALA A 390 -0.16 31.92 1.69
N TYR A 391 -0.42 31.57 2.95
CA TYR A 391 -0.92 32.52 3.96
C TYR A 391 0.17 33.46 4.44
N LEU A 392 1.45 33.11 4.27
CA LEU A 392 2.57 33.96 4.67
C LEU A 392 2.64 35.19 3.77
N ASP A 393 2.45 36.36 4.38
CA ASP A 393 2.44 37.64 3.68
C ASP A 393 3.05 38.70 4.61
N PRO A 394 4.34 39.04 4.43
CA PRO A 394 5.02 40.00 5.29
C PRO A 394 4.39 41.40 5.28
N GLU A 395 3.81 41.83 4.17
CA GLU A 395 3.17 43.15 4.07
C GLU A 395 1.87 43.17 4.87
N LYS A 396 1.01 42.16 4.69
CA LYS A 396 -0.22 42.04 5.52
C LYS A 396 0.08 41.76 6.99
N ALA A 397 1.19 41.11 7.30
CA ALA A 397 1.65 40.96 8.68
C ALA A 397 1.97 42.32 9.32
N GLU A 398 2.63 43.21 8.58
CA GLU A 398 2.91 44.58 9.04
C GLU A 398 1.62 45.41 9.19
N GLU A 399 0.67 45.32 8.24
CA GLU A 399 -0.64 45.98 8.37
C GLU A 399 -1.39 45.50 9.64
N ALA A 400 -1.41 44.19 9.88
CA ALA A 400 -2.01 43.61 11.09
C ALA A 400 -1.29 44.07 12.37
N ARG A 401 0.04 44.25 12.33
CA ARG A 401 0.82 44.81 13.43
C ARG A 401 0.44 46.26 13.70
N GLU A 402 0.30 47.08 12.68
CA GLU A 402 -0.10 48.49 12.82
C GLU A 402 -1.50 48.62 13.40
N LEU A 403 -2.44 47.80 12.92
CA LEU A 403 -3.79 47.71 13.48
C LEU A 403 -3.77 47.30 14.96
N GLY A 404 -2.97 46.28 15.31
CA GLY A 404 -2.77 45.85 16.69
C GLY A 404 -2.21 46.96 17.57
N ASN A 405 -1.24 47.74 17.08
CA ASN A 405 -0.68 48.89 17.81
C ASN A 405 -1.72 49.99 18.02
N GLN A 406 -2.59 50.22 17.04
CA GLN A 406 -3.67 51.18 17.16
C GLN A 406 -4.67 50.72 18.24
N LYS A 407 -5.12 49.48 18.19
CA LYS A 407 -6.06 48.91 19.18
C LYS A 407 -5.47 48.88 20.58
N PHE A 408 -4.17 48.60 20.69
CA PHE A 408 -3.43 48.68 21.94
C PHE A 408 -3.46 50.10 22.53
N LYS A 409 -3.26 51.14 21.69
CA LYS A 409 -3.35 52.55 22.13
C LYS A 409 -4.78 52.95 22.52
N GLU A 410 -5.78 52.38 21.87
CA GLU A 410 -7.20 52.55 22.19
C GLU A 410 -7.64 51.79 23.47
N ALA A 411 -6.73 51.03 24.10
CA ALA A 411 -6.99 50.13 25.23
C ALA A 411 -8.00 49.01 24.93
N ASP A 412 -8.23 48.71 23.64
CA ASP A 412 -9.00 47.58 23.16
C ASP A 412 -8.09 46.35 23.05
N TRP A 413 -7.74 45.79 24.21
CA TRP A 413 -6.81 44.66 24.32
C TRP A 413 -7.30 43.39 23.60
N PRO A 414 -8.59 43.01 23.63
CA PRO A 414 -9.08 41.85 22.87
C PRO A 414 -8.87 42.02 21.36
N ALA A 415 -9.25 43.16 20.79
CA ALA A 415 -9.05 43.40 19.36
C ALA A 415 -7.56 43.49 18.99
N ALA A 416 -6.72 44.01 19.88
CA ALA A 416 -5.26 43.99 19.70
C ALA A 416 -4.70 42.56 19.67
N VAL A 417 -5.18 41.66 20.55
CA VAL A 417 -4.80 40.24 20.54
C VAL A 417 -5.19 39.57 19.22
N GLU A 418 -6.38 39.86 18.68
CA GLU A 418 -6.81 39.33 17.39
C GLU A 418 -5.90 39.81 16.25
N ALA A 419 -5.59 41.11 16.20
CA ALA A 419 -4.73 41.69 15.19
C ALA A 419 -3.28 41.14 15.26
N TYR A 420 -2.70 41.01 16.46
CA TYR A 420 -1.38 40.40 16.59
C TYR A 420 -1.39 38.89 16.34
N SER A 421 -2.49 38.20 16.61
CA SER A 421 -2.65 36.80 16.23
C SER A 421 -2.69 36.63 14.72
N GLU A 422 -3.33 37.56 14.00
CA GLU A 422 -3.31 37.59 12.54
C GLU A 422 -1.90 37.84 12.01
N MET A 423 -1.16 38.79 12.59
CA MET A 423 0.27 39.00 12.28
C MET A 423 1.08 37.70 12.44
N ILE A 424 0.93 37.00 13.57
CA ILE A 424 1.66 35.74 13.85
C ILE A 424 1.31 34.67 12.81
N LYS A 425 0.06 34.58 12.35
CA LYS A 425 -0.30 33.62 11.29
C LYS A 425 0.36 33.96 9.95
N ARG A 426 0.48 35.25 9.63
CA ARG A 426 1.08 35.77 8.37
C ARG A 426 2.61 35.79 8.38
N ALA A 427 3.22 35.94 9.55
CA ALA A 427 4.67 35.98 9.76
C ALA A 427 5.02 35.27 11.08
N PRO A 428 4.97 33.93 11.12
CA PRO A 428 5.19 33.16 12.34
C PRO A 428 6.63 33.20 12.84
N ASP A 429 7.57 33.60 12.00
CA ASP A 429 8.99 33.75 12.34
C ASP A 429 9.32 35.16 12.88
N ASP A 430 8.37 36.10 12.86
CA ASP A 430 8.59 37.45 13.39
C ASP A 430 8.30 37.50 14.90
N PRO A 431 9.31 37.71 15.75
CA PRO A 431 9.15 37.72 17.20
C PRO A 431 8.29 38.88 17.70
N ARG A 432 8.12 39.96 16.91
CA ARG A 432 7.36 41.15 17.31
C ARG A 432 5.88 40.83 17.52
N GLY A 433 5.32 39.90 16.74
CA GLY A 433 3.91 39.48 16.88
C GLY A 433 3.64 38.86 18.25
N TYR A 434 4.49 37.92 18.66
CA TYR A 434 4.39 37.24 19.96
C TYR A 434 4.61 38.21 21.13
N SER A 435 5.67 39.02 21.07
CA SER A 435 5.94 40.03 22.11
C SER A 435 4.78 41.01 22.31
N ASN A 436 4.16 41.47 21.21
CA ASN A 436 3.06 42.42 21.28
C ASN A 436 1.77 41.76 21.76
N ARG A 437 1.50 40.51 21.35
CA ARG A 437 0.34 39.74 21.84
C ARG A 437 0.48 39.41 23.34
N ALA A 438 1.66 38.99 23.78
CA ALA A 438 1.97 38.75 25.19
C ALA A 438 1.70 39.99 26.06
N ALA A 439 2.09 41.19 25.59
CA ALA A 439 1.81 42.44 26.29
C ALA A 439 0.31 42.69 26.45
N CYS A 440 -0.51 42.35 25.44
CA CYS A 440 -1.97 42.45 25.53
C CYS A 440 -2.57 41.41 26.48
N LEU A 441 -2.08 40.16 26.43
CA LEU A 441 -2.54 39.07 27.29
C LEU A 441 -2.26 39.36 28.77
N ILE A 442 -1.13 39.99 29.08
CA ILE A 442 -0.83 40.50 30.43
C ILE A 442 -1.87 41.54 30.87
N LYS A 443 -2.29 42.46 29.99
CA LYS A 443 -3.35 43.45 30.29
C LYS A 443 -4.72 42.79 30.50
N LEU A 444 -4.96 41.67 29.85
CA LEU A 444 -6.16 40.84 30.00
C LEU A 444 -6.09 39.85 31.17
N LEU A 445 -4.98 39.83 31.93
CA LEU A 445 -4.75 38.93 33.07
C LEU A 445 -4.70 37.44 32.67
N THR A 446 -4.45 37.13 31.39
CA THR A 446 -4.29 35.76 30.87
C THR A 446 -2.83 35.34 30.86
N PHE A 447 -2.20 35.38 32.04
CA PHE A 447 -0.76 35.11 32.21
C PHE A 447 -0.26 33.78 31.64
N PRO A 448 -1.00 32.65 31.73
CA PRO A 448 -0.54 31.40 31.12
C PRO A 448 -0.36 31.51 29.60
N SER A 449 -1.29 32.20 28.93
CA SER A 449 -1.22 32.44 27.48
C SER A 449 -0.09 33.39 27.13
N ALA A 450 0.16 34.41 27.97
CA ALA A 450 1.26 35.35 27.78
C ALA A 450 2.67 34.74 27.97
N VAL A 451 2.77 33.62 28.70
CA VAL A 451 4.03 32.86 28.86
C VAL A 451 4.24 31.87 27.72
N THR A 452 3.15 31.47 27.05
CA THR A 452 3.22 30.58 25.89
C THR A 452 3.73 31.31 24.64
N ASP A 453 3.38 32.60 24.53
CA ASP A 453 3.96 33.56 23.58
C ASP A 453 5.37 34.00 24.00
#